data_AF-A0A0G1XMX7-F1
#
_entry.id   AF-A0A0G1XMX7-F1
#
_cell.length_a   1.000
_cell.length_b   1.000
_cell.length_c   1.000
_cell.angle_alpha   90.00
_cell.angle_beta   90.00
_cell.angle_gamma   90.00
#
_symmetry.space_group_name_H-M   'P 1'
#
loop_
_entity.id
_entity.type
_entity.pdbx_description
1 polymer ?
#
loop_
_entity_poly.entity_id
_entity_poly.type
_entity_poly.pdbx_seq_one_letter_code
_entity_poly.pdbx_strand_id
1 'polypeptide(L)'
;ALGKPVFKLKVITMAVSGFVVGMAGALLAHFVQFISPGMFWLDLLIWALAGMMIGGVASMRGTVLGVVVLFCLLEPVRFLDLPSAYVGPLRLLIMLALLLLIILYKPRGIMGRAELEG
;
A
#
# COMPACT_ATOMS: atom_id res chain seq x y z
N ALA A 1 -28.55 11.60 19.36
CA ALA A 1 -28.01 10.66 18.35
C ALA A 1 -28.00 11.36 17.00
N LEU A 2 -26.82 11.58 16.40
CA LEU A 2 -26.70 12.25 15.10
C LEU A 2 -27.35 11.35 14.04
N GLY A 3 -28.47 11.76 13.43
CA GLY A 3 -29.32 10.95 12.53
C GLY A 3 -28.70 10.59 11.17
N LYS A 4 -27.39 10.35 11.10
CA LYS A 4 -26.72 9.91 9.86
C LYS A 4 -27.01 8.43 9.61
N PRO A 5 -27.43 8.04 8.39
CA PRO A 5 -27.66 6.64 8.04
C PRO A 5 -26.31 5.91 7.92
N VAL A 6 -25.77 5.42 9.04
CA VAL A 6 -24.50 4.68 9.13
C VAL A 6 -24.48 3.45 8.21
N PHE A 7 -25.63 2.81 8.00
CA PHE A 7 -25.78 1.69 7.09
C PHE A 7 -25.53 2.10 5.63
N LYS A 8 -26.18 3.17 5.16
CA LYS A 8 -25.99 3.68 3.79
C LYS A 8 -24.56 4.14 3.57
N LEU A 9 -23.98 4.85 4.54
CA LEU A 9 -22.60 5.31 4.45
C LEU A 9 -21.65 4.11 4.30
N LYS A 10 -21.76 3.10 5.17
CA LYS A 10 -20.90 1.91 5.13
C LYS A 10 -20.99 1.16 3.79
N VAL A 11 -22.20 0.99 3.25
CA VAL A 11 -22.42 0.34 1.96
C VAL A 11 -21.78 1.14 0.83
N ILE A 12 -21.96 2.47 0.81
CA ILE A 12 -21.35 3.33 -0.22
C ILE A 12 -19.82 3.28 -0.12
N THR A 13 -19.25 3.39 1.07
CA THR A 13 -17.78 3.37 1.22
C THR A 13 -17.19 2.03 0.76
N MET A 14 -17.87 0.92 1.06
CA MET A 14 -17.43 -0.41 0.65
C MET A 14 -17.62 -0.67 -0.85
N ALA A 15 -18.71 -0.17 -1.44
CA ALA A 15 -18.93 -0.25 -2.88
C ALA A 15 -17.89 0.57 -3.66
N VAL A 16 -17.59 1.79 -3.21
CA VAL A 16 -16.61 2.66 -3.86
C VAL A 16 -15.19 2.10 -3.73
N SER A 17 -14.78 1.63 -2.54
CA SER A 17 -13.45 1.04 -2.37
C SER A 17 -13.31 -0.27 -3.17
N GLY A 18 -14.33 -1.13 -3.14
CA GLY A 18 -14.35 -2.37 -3.90
C GLY A 18 -14.31 -2.14 -5.41
N PHE A 19 -15.00 -1.12 -5.92
CA PHE A 19 -14.95 -0.75 -7.33
C PHE A 19 -13.54 -0.32 -7.76
N VAL A 20 -12.90 0.58 -7.01
CA VAL A 20 -11.54 1.07 -7.34
C VAL A 20 -10.51 -0.05 -7.28
N VAL A 21 -10.53 -0.87 -6.21
CA VAL A 21 -9.61 -2.01 -6.06
C VAL A 21 -9.87 -3.08 -7.12
N GLY A 22 -11.13 -3.33 -7.44
CA GLY A 22 -11.54 -4.28 -8.49
C GLY A 22 -11.03 -3.87 -9.87
N MET A 23 -11.15 -2.59 -10.25
CA MET A 23 -10.58 -2.09 -11.51
C MET A 23 -9.05 -2.21 -11.53
N ALA A 24 -8.38 -1.86 -10.43
CA ALA A 24 -6.92 -1.99 -10.34
C ALA A 24 -6.47 -3.45 -10.50
N GLY A 25 -7.18 -4.40 -9.89
CA GLY A 25 -6.91 -5.83 -10.03
C GLY A 25 -7.17 -6.35 -11.45
N ALA A 26 -8.25 -5.92 -12.10
CA ALA A 26 -8.54 -6.29 -13.49
C ALA A 26 -7.47 -5.78 -14.46
N LEU A 27 -6.99 -4.53 -14.26
CA LEU A 27 -5.92 -3.95 -15.06
C LEU A 27 -4.59 -4.72 -14.84
N LEU A 28 -4.27 -5.06 -13.60
CA LEU A 28 -3.10 -5.86 -13.26
C LEU A 28 -3.14 -7.24 -13.92
N ALA A 29 -4.29 -7.91 -13.87
CA ALA A 29 -4.49 -9.22 -14.50
C ALA A 29 -4.28 -9.16 -16.02
N HIS A 30 -4.73 -8.07 -16.65
CA HIS A 30 -4.50 -7.84 -18.08
C HIS A 30 -3.01 -7.62 -18.39
N PHE A 31 -2.31 -6.84 -17.55
CA PHE A 31 -0.88 -6.54 -17.73
C PHE A 31 0.04 -7.75 -17.56
N VAL A 32 -0.22 -8.60 -16.56
CA VAL A 32 0.66 -9.73 -16.24
C VAL A 32 0.41 -10.92 -17.18
N GLN A 33 -0.75 -10.98 -17.86
CA GLN A 33 -1.17 -12.04 -18.79
C GLN A 33 -1.15 -13.48 -18.22
N PHE A 34 -0.69 -13.66 -16.99
CA PHE A 34 -0.59 -14.91 -16.26
C PHE A 34 -0.95 -14.67 -14.79
N ILE A 35 -1.95 -15.39 -14.30
CA ILE A 35 -2.45 -15.25 -12.92
C ILE A 35 -1.96 -16.48 -12.14
N SER A 36 -0.91 -16.30 -11.35
CA SER A 36 -0.50 -17.29 -10.35
C SER A 36 -1.11 -16.91 -9.00
N PRO A 37 -1.78 -17.83 -8.27
CA PRO A 37 -2.36 -17.53 -6.97
C PRO A 37 -1.37 -16.89 -5.99
N GLY A 38 -0.07 -17.21 -6.11
CA GLY A 38 0.99 -16.71 -5.23
C GLY A 38 1.25 -15.20 -5.30
N MET A 39 0.89 -14.53 -6.40
CA MET A 39 1.21 -13.10 -6.61
C MET A 39 0.37 -12.15 -5.73
N PHE A 40 -0.76 -12.61 -5.19
CA PHE A 40 -1.69 -11.80 -4.40
C PHE A 40 -1.57 -11.98 -2.89
N TRP A 41 -0.65 -12.83 -2.41
CA TRP A 41 -0.54 -13.12 -0.99
C TRP A 41 0.33 -12.10 -0.25
N LEU A 42 1.62 -12.41 -0.10
CA LEU A 42 2.48 -11.68 0.83
C LEU A 42 2.95 -10.35 0.24
N ASP A 43 3.32 -10.36 -1.05
CA ASP A 43 3.89 -9.20 -1.73
C ASP A 43 2.90 -8.04 -1.72
N LEU A 44 1.70 -8.26 -2.25
CA LEU A 44 0.67 -7.21 -2.34
C LEU A 44 0.31 -6.66 -0.96
N LEU A 45 0.22 -7.52 0.05
CA LEU A 45 -0.06 -7.12 1.43
C LEU A 45 1.05 -6.24 1.99
N ILE A 46 2.32 -6.60 1.79
CA ILE A 46 3.46 -5.82 2.26
C ILE A 46 3.52 -4.47 1.55
N TRP A 47 3.26 -4.41 0.24
CA TRP A 47 3.15 -3.15 -0.50
C TRP A 47 2.06 -2.24 0.08
N ALA A 48 0.87 -2.78 0.32
CA ALA A 48 -0.25 -2.03 0.87
C ALA A 48 0.02 -1.53 2.30
N LEU A 49 0.55 -2.41 3.17
CA LEU A 49 0.88 -2.08 4.55
C LEU A 49 2.06 -1.09 4.64
N ALA A 50 3.08 -1.26 3.81
CA ALA A 50 4.23 -0.37 3.77
C ALA A 50 3.82 1.04 3.32
N GLY A 51 3.10 1.18 2.21
CA GLY A 51 2.64 2.50 1.75
C GLY A 51 1.77 3.21 2.78
N MET A 52 0.87 2.47 3.45
CA MET A 52 0.04 2.98 4.55
C MET A 52 0.88 3.43 5.75
N MET A 53 1.84 2.63 6.21
CA MET A 53 2.65 2.96 7.37
C MET A 53 3.58 4.16 7.12
N ILE A 54 4.14 4.25 5.92
CA ILE A 54 4.98 5.38 5.50
C ILE A 54 4.19 6.68 5.50
N GLY A 55 2.98 6.63 4.94
CA GLY A 55 2.10 7.77 4.90
C GLY A 55 1.53 8.17 6.27
N GLY A 56 1.27 7.17 7.11
CA GLY A 56 0.63 7.29 8.42
C GLY A 56 -0.75 6.65 8.42
N VAL A 57 -0.97 5.70 9.33
CA VAL A 57 -2.19 4.87 9.46
C VAL A 57 -3.46 5.70 9.69
N ALA A 58 -3.31 6.92 10.24
CA ALA A 58 -4.42 7.81 10.57
C ALA A 58 -4.76 8.84 9.48
N SER A 59 -3.94 9.00 8.42
CA SER A 59 -4.14 10.05 7.41
C SER A 59 -4.31 9.47 6.00
N MET A 60 -5.47 9.74 5.38
CA MET A 60 -5.74 9.36 4.00
C MET A 60 -4.74 10.02 3.02
N ARG A 61 -4.46 11.33 3.20
CA ARG A 61 -3.53 12.08 2.35
C ARG A 61 -2.09 11.62 2.54
N GLY A 62 -1.71 11.35 3.80
CA GLY A 62 -0.42 10.76 4.13
C GLY A 62 -0.23 9.42 3.44
N THR A 63 -1.22 8.51 3.55
CA THR A 63 -1.18 7.18 2.93
C THR A 63 -0.95 7.23 1.42
N VAL A 64 -1.67 8.10 0.70
CA VAL A 64 -1.49 8.24 -0.75
C VAL A 64 -0.07 8.71 -1.10
N LEU A 65 0.44 9.72 -0.40
CA LEU A 65 1.83 10.20 -0.58
C LEU A 65 2.85 9.11 -0.23
N GLY A 66 2.62 8.35 0.85
CA GLY A 66 3.50 7.27 1.29
C GLY A 66 3.60 6.15 0.27
N VAL A 67 2.47 5.75 -0.33
CA VAL A 67 2.45 4.77 -1.42
C VAL A 67 3.22 5.30 -2.63
N VAL A 68 3.00 6.54 -3.05
CA VAL A 68 3.69 7.13 -4.22
C VAL A 68 5.20 7.20 -4.00
N VAL A 69 5.64 7.70 -2.84
CA VAL A 69 7.07 7.77 -2.49
C VAL A 69 7.69 6.38 -2.45
N LEU A 70 6.98 5.40 -1.87
CA LEU A 70 7.46 4.02 -1.81
C LEU A 70 7.63 3.42 -3.21
N PHE A 71 6.65 3.63 -4.10
CA PHE A 71 6.75 3.24 -5.49
C PHE A 71 7.94 3.90 -6.17
N CYS A 72 8.07 5.23 -6.11
CA CYS A 72 9.20 5.94 -6.71
C CYS A 72 10.57 5.52 -6.16
N LEU A 73 10.64 5.09 -4.90
CA LEU A 73 11.89 4.64 -4.28
C LEU A 73 12.27 3.21 -4.66
N LEU A 74 11.29 2.33 -4.89
CA LEU A 74 11.53 0.93 -5.25
C LEU A 74 11.48 0.64 -6.75
N GLU A 75 10.84 1.47 -7.56
CA GLU A 75 10.86 1.38 -9.03
C GLU A 75 12.30 1.31 -9.61
N PRO A 76 13.29 2.09 -9.13
CA PRO A 76 14.67 2.04 -9.61
C PRO A 76 15.32 0.67 -9.38
N VAL A 77 14.91 -0.03 -8.32
CA VAL A 77 15.42 -1.38 -7.99
C VAL A 77 15.00 -2.40 -9.06
N ARG A 78 13.93 -2.12 -9.82
CA ARG A 78 13.51 -2.94 -10.99
C ARG A 78 14.52 -2.88 -12.14
N PHE A 79 15.26 -1.79 -12.26
CA PHE A 79 16.20 -1.56 -13.36
C PHE A 79 17.62 -2.05 -13.06
N LEU A 80 17.88 -2.53 -11.85
CA LEU A 80 19.14 -3.18 -11.51
C LEU A 80 19.12 -4.61 -12.09
N ASP A 81 20.02 -4.88 -13.05
CA ASP A 81 20.26 -6.19 -13.68
C ASP A 81 20.72 -7.22 -12.65
N LEU A 82 19.78 -7.79 -11.90
CA LEU A 82 20.02 -8.85 -10.93
C LEU A 82 19.50 -10.20 -11.46
N PRO A 83 20.15 -11.33 -11.13
CA PRO A 83 19.73 -12.66 -11.58
C PRO A 83 18.30 -12.98 -11.12
N SER A 84 17.41 -13.31 -12.07
CA SER A 84 15.96 -13.45 -11.90
C SER A 84 15.51 -14.39 -10.78
N ALA A 85 16.35 -15.35 -10.36
CA ALA A 85 16.07 -16.27 -9.26
C ALA A 85 16.05 -15.59 -7.87
N TYR A 86 16.77 -14.48 -7.68
CA TYR A 86 16.91 -13.82 -6.38
C TYR A 86 16.17 -12.48 -6.28
N VAL A 87 15.71 -11.92 -7.41
CA VAL A 87 15.08 -10.59 -7.46
C VAL A 87 13.78 -10.53 -6.64
N GLY A 88 12.94 -11.56 -6.71
CA GLY A 88 11.68 -11.62 -5.97
C GLY A 88 11.90 -11.59 -4.44
N PRO A 89 12.65 -12.56 -3.87
CA PRO A 89 12.93 -12.61 -2.44
C PRO A 89 13.69 -11.38 -1.92
N LEU A 90 14.68 -10.87 -2.68
CA LEU A 90 15.43 -9.67 -2.30
C LEU A 90 14.54 -8.44 -2.24
N ARG A 91 13.61 -8.27 -3.19
CA ARG A 91 12.65 -7.17 -3.18
C ARG A 91 11.75 -7.22 -1.95
N LEU A 92 11.23 -8.41 -1.62
CA LEU A 92 10.45 -8.65 -0.40
C LEU A 92 11.24 -8.27 0.86
N LEU A 93 12.51 -8.70 0.92
CA LEU A 93 13.39 -8.40 2.05
C LEU A 93 13.66 -6.91 2.18
N ILE A 94 13.95 -6.22 1.07
CA ILE A 94 14.17 -4.76 1.04
C ILE A 94 12.91 -4.04 1.49
N MET A 95 11.73 -4.46 1.02
CA MET A 95 10.46 -3.89 1.46
C MET A 95 10.22 -4.06 2.96
N LEU A 96 10.46 -5.27 3.47
CA LEU A 96 10.28 -5.57 4.88
C LEU A 96 11.26 -4.77 5.74
N ALA A 97 12.52 -4.65 5.29
CA ALA A 97 13.53 -3.84 5.95
C ALA A 97 13.16 -2.35 5.93
N LEU A 98 12.67 -1.83 4.80
CA LEU A 98 12.24 -0.43 4.67
C LEU A 98 11.05 -0.14 5.59
N LEU A 99 10.09 -1.07 5.63
CA LEU A 99 8.95 -1.02 6.54
C LEU A 99 9.40 -0.98 8.00
N LEU A 100 10.29 -1.90 8.38
CA LEU A 100 10.82 -2.00 9.74
C LEU A 100 11.61 -0.73 10.12
N LEU A 101 12.42 -0.19 9.21
CA LEU A 101 13.17 1.04 9.40
C LEU A 101 12.23 2.23 9.61
N ILE A 102 11.12 2.30 8.88
CA ILE A 102 10.16 3.41 9.01
C ILE A 102 9.36 3.30 10.31
N ILE A 103 8.96 2.09 10.71
CA ILE A 103 8.38 1.85 12.03
C ILE A 103 9.37 2.28 13.13
N LEU A 104 10.65 1.99 12.99
CA LEU A 104 11.68 2.30 13.97
C LEU A 104 11.99 3.81 14.05
N TYR A 105 12.16 4.48 12.91
CA TYR A 105 12.53 5.90 12.86
C TYR A 105 11.34 6.84 13.01
N LYS A 106 10.14 6.45 12.57
CA LYS A 106 8.97 7.32 12.59
C LYS A 106 7.66 6.51 12.70
N PRO A 107 7.35 5.94 13.88
CA PRO A 107 6.17 5.07 14.09
C PRO A 107 4.81 5.75 13.86
N ARG A 108 4.79 7.06 13.65
CA ARG A 108 3.59 7.84 13.29
C ARG A 108 3.50 8.20 11.80
N GLY A 109 4.40 7.73 10.94
CA GLY A 109 4.42 8.06 9.51
C GLY A 109 4.79 9.51 9.22
N ILE A 110 4.83 9.87 7.94
CA ILE A 110 5.20 11.22 7.48
C ILE A 110 4.24 12.28 8.03
N MET A 111 2.94 11.96 8.10
CA MET A 111 1.87 12.93 8.43
C MET A 111 1.12 12.65 9.76
N GLY A 112 1.45 11.61 10.54
CA GLY A 112 0.66 11.23 11.73
C GLY A 112 0.88 12.06 13.00
N ARG A 113 1.10 13.37 12.86
CA ARG A 113 0.92 14.35 13.93
C ARG A 113 0.31 15.63 13.35
N ALA A 114 -1.03 15.69 13.24
CA ALA A 114 -1.77 16.96 13.12
C ALA A 114 -3.31 16.84 13.33
N GLU A 115 -3.85 15.80 13.98
CA GLU A 115 -5.31 15.69 14.25
C GLU A 115 -5.63 15.46 15.73
N LEU A 116 -4.75 15.90 16.64
CA LEU A 116 -5.05 15.96 18.08
C LEU A 116 -4.96 17.38 18.66
N GLU A 117 -5.06 18.43 17.84
CA GLU A 117 -5.29 19.81 18.29
C GLU A 117 -6.16 20.53 17.25
N GLY A 118 -7.48 20.61 17.50
CA GLY A 118 -8.47 21.34 16.68
C GLY A 118 -9.87 20.77 16.77
#